data_AF-A0A3R8LJ41-F1
#
_entry.id   AF-A0A3R8LJ41-F1
#
_cell.length_a   1.000
_cell.length_b   1.000
_cell.length_c   1.000
_cell.angle_alpha   90.00
_cell.angle_beta   90.00
_cell.angle_gamma   90.00
#
_symmetry.space_group_name_H-M   'P 1'
#
loop_
_entity.id
_entity.type
_entity.pdbx_description
1 polymer ?
#
loop_
_entity_poly.entity_id
_entity_poly.type
_entity_poly.pdbx_seq_one_letter_code
_entity_poly.pdbx_strand_id
1 'polypeptide(L)'
;MKALPSEKHLQKRQKLIRPVLEGFGAWVEETNAKYTANESLKTAHIYTTNQRKYLETFLEDGRIPISSNDFEASIRPFATRRKSWLFADSLAGARASGIVYILVETAKLNHLDVFGYLCYLLESLPDLDHRNHPELPEAYLPWSETLPESCRLRDHRTNKKCMFR
;
A
#
# COMPACT_ATOMS: atom_id res chain seq x y z
N MET A 1 -11.22 -8.29 -15.67
CA MET A 1 -10.15 -8.97 -14.89
C MET A 1 -10.30 -8.82 -13.36
N LYS A 2 -11.40 -8.29 -12.80
CA LYS A 2 -11.47 -7.99 -11.35
C LYS A 2 -12.04 -9.12 -10.46
N ALA A 3 -12.30 -10.31 -11.00
CA ALA A 3 -13.04 -11.36 -10.29
C ALA A 3 -12.54 -12.80 -10.53
N LEU A 4 -11.33 -13.01 -11.08
CA LEU A 4 -10.78 -14.37 -11.10
C LEU A 4 -9.89 -14.62 -9.87
N PRO A 5 -9.80 -15.88 -9.40
CA PRO A 5 -8.83 -16.27 -8.39
C PRO A 5 -7.41 -15.88 -8.79
N SER A 6 -6.58 -15.53 -7.80
CA SER A 6 -5.18 -15.08 -7.99
C SER A 6 -4.40 -15.95 -8.98
N GLU A 7 -4.52 -17.26 -8.85
CA GLU A 7 -3.84 -18.24 -9.70
C GLU A 7 -4.20 -18.09 -11.19
N LYS A 8 -5.50 -17.91 -11.49
CA LYS A 8 -5.97 -17.70 -12.87
C LYS A 8 -5.55 -16.33 -13.43
N HIS A 9 -5.36 -15.32 -12.57
CA HIS A 9 -4.76 -14.06 -12.98
C HIS A 9 -3.30 -14.23 -13.36
N LEU A 10 -2.53 -14.92 -12.53
CA LEU A 10 -1.11 -15.17 -12.76
C LEU A 10 -0.88 -15.88 -14.09
N GLN A 11 -1.61 -16.96 -14.36
CA GLN A 11 -1.51 -17.71 -15.62
C GLN A 11 -1.82 -16.84 -16.85
N LYS A 12 -2.84 -15.97 -16.75
CA LYS A 12 -3.15 -15.03 -17.85
C LYS A 12 -2.06 -13.98 -18.04
N ARG A 13 -1.47 -13.47 -16.96
CA ARG A 13 -0.36 -12.51 -17.01
C ARG A 13 0.87 -13.14 -17.65
N GLN A 14 1.22 -14.35 -17.25
CA GLN A 14 2.31 -15.12 -17.84
C GLN A 14 2.10 -15.38 -19.34
N LYS A 15 0.87 -15.73 -19.75
CA LYS A 15 0.59 -16.01 -21.17
C LYS A 15 0.50 -14.76 -22.05
N LEU A 16 -0.08 -13.68 -21.54
CA LEU A 16 -0.44 -12.50 -22.35
C LEU A 16 0.52 -11.32 -22.14
N ILE A 17 0.95 -11.07 -20.91
CA ILE A 17 1.69 -9.85 -20.54
C ILE A 17 3.20 -10.08 -20.56
N ARG A 18 3.69 -11.24 -20.10
CA ARG A 18 5.12 -11.58 -20.16
C ARG A 18 5.74 -11.35 -21.54
N PRO A 19 5.19 -11.87 -22.67
CA PRO A 19 5.80 -11.64 -23.98
C PRO A 19 5.83 -10.15 -24.38
N VAL A 20 4.84 -9.36 -23.93
CA VAL A 20 4.81 -7.92 -24.18
C VAL A 20 5.91 -7.21 -23.40
N LEU A 21 6.14 -7.59 -22.14
CA LEU A 21 7.20 -7.02 -21.30
C LEU A 21 8.59 -7.43 -21.77
N GLU A 22 8.77 -8.66 -22.23
CA GLU A 22 10.01 -9.11 -22.85
C GLU A 22 10.31 -8.33 -24.13
N GLY A 23 9.30 -8.15 -25.00
CA GLY A 23 9.43 -7.32 -26.21
C GLY A 23 9.76 -5.85 -25.89
N PHE A 24 9.11 -5.28 -24.87
CA PHE A 24 9.42 -3.93 -24.41
C PHE A 24 10.84 -3.82 -23.84
N GLY A 25 11.28 -4.80 -23.04
CA GLY A 25 12.64 -4.85 -22.50
C GLY A 25 13.70 -4.91 -23.60
N ALA A 26 13.52 -5.78 -24.58
CA ALA A 26 14.41 -5.87 -25.74
C ALA A 26 14.44 -4.55 -26.53
N TRP A 27 13.28 -3.91 -26.73
CA TRP A 27 13.21 -2.60 -27.37
C TRP A 27 13.93 -1.50 -26.58
N VAL A 28 13.82 -1.48 -25.25
CA VAL A 28 14.54 -0.54 -24.39
C VAL A 28 16.06 -0.73 -24.51
N GLU A 29 16.53 -1.98 -24.50
CA GLU A 29 17.96 -2.30 -24.64
C GLU A 29 18.50 -1.88 -26.02
N GLU A 30 17.79 -2.19 -27.10
CA GLU A 30 18.18 -1.79 -28.46
C GLU A 30 18.18 -0.26 -28.62
N THR A 31 17.19 0.42 -28.05
CA THR A 31 17.07 1.88 -28.13
C THR A 31 18.17 2.57 -27.32
N ASN A 32 18.52 2.04 -26.14
CA ASN A 32 19.57 2.59 -25.30
C ASN A 32 20.98 2.38 -25.90
N ALA A 33 21.17 1.38 -26.75
CA ALA A 33 22.41 1.17 -27.51
C ALA A 33 22.61 2.22 -28.62
N LYS A 34 21.54 2.87 -29.08
CA LYS A 34 21.60 3.92 -30.12
C LYS A 34 22.03 5.25 -29.50
N TYR A 35 22.83 6.01 -30.24
CA TYR A 35 23.22 7.35 -29.81
C TYR A 35 22.01 8.28 -29.77
N THR A 36 21.84 9.00 -28.66
CA THR A 36 20.80 10.00 -28.48
C THR A 36 21.39 11.20 -27.74
N ALA A 37 21.16 12.42 -28.25
CA ALA A 37 21.58 13.66 -27.61
C ALA A 37 20.65 14.11 -26.46
N ASN A 38 19.50 13.45 -26.30
CA ASN A 38 18.51 13.76 -25.27
C ASN A 38 18.81 13.02 -23.95
N GLU A 39 19.32 13.77 -22.97
CA GLU A 39 19.67 13.24 -21.65
C GLU A 39 18.46 12.72 -20.86
N SER A 40 17.28 13.33 -21.03
CA SER A 40 16.07 12.89 -20.33
C SER A 40 15.61 11.51 -20.78
N LEU A 41 15.70 11.22 -22.09
CA LEU A 41 15.40 9.90 -22.64
C LEU A 41 16.40 8.86 -22.16
N LYS A 42 17.70 9.18 -22.17
CA LYS A 42 18.75 8.29 -21.65
C LYS A 42 18.51 7.95 -20.17
N THR A 43 18.16 8.96 -19.37
CA THR A 43 17.82 8.78 -17.95
C THR A 43 16.61 7.86 -17.77
N ALA A 44 15.56 8.06 -18.56
CA ALA A 44 14.36 7.22 -18.52
C ALA A 44 14.66 5.75 -18.90
N HIS A 45 15.48 5.51 -19.92
CA HIS A 45 15.90 4.16 -20.30
C HIS A 45 16.70 3.48 -19.19
N ILE A 46 17.73 4.16 -18.66
CA ILE A 46 18.54 3.63 -17.54
C ILE A 46 17.65 3.32 -16.33
N TYR A 47 16.74 4.23 -15.99
CA TYR A 47 15.81 4.03 -14.89
C TYR A 47 14.92 2.80 -15.12
N THR A 48 14.36 2.67 -16.32
CA THR A 48 13.52 1.51 -16.69
C THR A 48 14.28 0.20 -16.59
N THR A 49 15.51 0.14 -17.09
CA THR A 49 16.37 -1.04 -16.99
C THR A 49 16.67 -1.40 -15.54
N ASN A 50 17.04 -0.41 -14.72
CA ASN A 50 17.36 -0.63 -13.30
C ASN A 50 16.14 -1.07 -12.48
N GLN A 51 14.94 -0.59 -12.84
CA GLN A 51 13.69 -0.87 -12.11
C GLN A 51 12.94 -2.10 -12.64
N ARG A 52 13.45 -2.76 -13.71
CA ARG A 52 12.77 -3.87 -14.38
C ARG A 52 12.31 -4.97 -13.42
N LYS A 53 13.16 -5.35 -12.46
CA LYS A 53 12.83 -6.34 -11.42
C LYS A 53 11.54 -6.00 -10.66
N TYR A 54 11.38 -4.73 -10.29
CA TYR A 54 10.21 -4.26 -9.53
C TYR A 54 8.98 -4.10 -10.42
N LEU A 55 9.17 -3.64 -11.65
CA LEU A 55 8.08 -3.51 -12.63
C LEU A 55 7.48 -4.87 -13.01
N GLU A 56 8.27 -5.94 -12.96
CA GLU A 56 7.84 -7.30 -13.30
C GLU A 56 7.33 -8.11 -12.10
N THR A 57 7.43 -7.61 -10.86
CA THR A 57 7.06 -8.37 -9.64
C THR A 57 5.60 -8.84 -9.64
N PHE A 58 4.67 -8.12 -10.28
CA PHE A 58 3.27 -8.55 -10.40
C PHE A 58 3.07 -9.80 -11.30
N LEU A 59 4.11 -10.21 -12.05
CA LEU A 59 4.14 -11.47 -12.78
C LEU A 59 4.50 -12.66 -11.88
N GLU A 60 5.03 -12.42 -10.69
CA GLU A 60 5.40 -13.46 -9.72
C GLU A 60 4.22 -13.80 -8.80
N ASP A 61 3.43 -12.79 -8.40
CA ASP A 61 2.24 -12.97 -7.55
C ASP A 61 0.98 -12.34 -8.18
N GLY A 62 -0.04 -13.18 -8.37
CA GLY A 62 -1.36 -12.79 -8.89
C GLY A 62 -2.16 -11.87 -7.95
N ARG A 63 -1.77 -11.77 -6.67
CA ARG A 63 -2.37 -10.87 -5.66
C ARG A 63 -1.94 -9.43 -5.87
N ILE A 64 -0.76 -9.20 -6.44
CA ILE A 64 -0.22 -7.85 -6.66
C ILE A 64 -0.97 -7.21 -7.84
N PRO A 65 -1.53 -6.00 -7.68
CA PRO A 65 -2.14 -5.28 -8.79
C PRO A 65 -1.07 -4.72 -9.73
N ILE A 66 -1.39 -4.62 -11.02
CA ILE A 66 -0.49 -4.04 -12.04
C ILE A 66 -0.27 -2.54 -11.85
N SER A 67 -1.26 -1.84 -11.29
CA SER A 67 -1.26 -0.39 -11.11
C SER A 67 -1.32 -0.03 -9.63
N SER A 68 -0.58 1.00 -9.24
CA SER A 68 -0.63 1.64 -7.92
C SER A 68 -1.90 2.46 -7.66
N ASN A 69 -2.85 2.51 -8.59
CA ASN A 69 -4.00 3.41 -8.52
C ASN A 69 -4.81 3.29 -7.20
N ASP A 70 -4.99 2.09 -6.68
CA ASP A 70 -5.74 1.89 -5.43
C ASP A 70 -4.98 2.43 -4.21
N PHE A 71 -3.65 2.25 -4.20
CA PHE A 71 -2.76 2.82 -3.19
C PHE A 71 -2.68 4.36 -3.31
N GLU A 72 -2.57 4.88 -4.53
CA GLU A 72 -2.58 6.32 -4.78
C GLU A 72 -3.92 6.95 -4.37
N ALA A 73 -5.03 6.26 -4.60
CA ALA A 73 -6.34 6.71 -4.16
C ALA A 73 -6.45 6.74 -2.63
N SER A 74 -5.87 5.77 -1.91
CA SER A 74 -5.91 5.76 -0.43
C SER A 74 -5.01 6.82 0.19
N ILE A 75 -3.87 7.17 -0.40
CA ILE A 75 -2.98 8.22 0.10
C ILE A 75 -3.38 9.64 -0.36
N ARG A 76 -4.17 9.76 -1.45
CA ARG A 76 -4.57 11.07 -2.00
C ARG A 76 -5.27 11.98 -0.98
N PRO A 77 -6.23 11.51 -0.14
CA PRO A 77 -6.85 12.36 0.87
C PRO A 77 -5.84 12.93 1.86
N PHE A 78 -4.84 12.15 2.27
CA PHE A 78 -3.73 12.63 3.09
C PHE A 78 -2.93 13.71 2.34
N ALA A 79 -2.53 13.42 1.10
CA ALA A 79 -1.73 14.34 0.29
C ALA A 79 -2.42 15.69 0.05
N THR A 80 -3.72 15.68 -0.23
CA THR A 80 -4.52 16.89 -0.44
C THR A 80 -4.73 17.66 0.86
N ARG A 81 -5.03 16.98 1.96
CA ARG A 81 -5.33 17.64 3.25
C ARG A 81 -4.11 18.24 3.94
N ARG A 82 -2.88 17.77 3.65
CA ARG A 82 -1.65 18.35 4.22
C ARG A 82 -1.53 19.86 4.04
N LYS A 83 -2.04 20.44 2.94
CA LYS A 83 -2.06 21.89 2.72
C LYS A 83 -3.00 22.65 3.67
N SER A 84 -3.93 21.96 4.31
CA SER A 84 -4.92 22.51 5.25
C SER A 84 -4.60 22.18 6.72
N TRP A 85 -3.47 21.53 6.99
CA TRP A 85 -3.05 21.15 8.33
C TRP A 85 -2.24 22.28 8.98
N LEU A 86 -2.95 23.22 9.60
CA LEU A 86 -2.38 24.39 10.26
C LEU A 86 -1.39 24.05 11.40
N PHE A 87 -1.39 22.80 11.90
CA PHE A 87 -0.58 22.37 13.04
C PHE A 87 0.46 21.29 12.69
N ALA A 88 0.60 20.93 11.41
CA ALA A 88 1.58 19.93 10.95
C ALA A 88 2.81 20.60 10.29
N ASP A 89 3.29 21.70 10.88
CA ASP A 89 4.40 22.50 10.35
C ASP A 89 5.79 21.92 10.70
N SER A 90 5.86 21.05 11.72
CA SER A 90 7.12 20.40 12.12
C SER A 90 7.30 19.03 11.46
N LEU A 91 8.56 18.64 11.22
CA LEU A 91 8.91 17.30 10.75
C LEU A 91 8.37 16.20 11.68
N ALA A 92 8.39 16.44 12.99
CA ALA A 92 7.82 15.54 13.98
C ALA A 92 6.29 15.40 13.83
N GLY A 93 5.58 16.51 13.63
CA GLY A 93 4.13 16.52 13.40
C GLY A 93 3.74 15.81 12.09
N ALA A 94 4.52 15.99 11.03
CA ALA A 94 4.32 15.28 9.77
C ALA A 94 4.50 13.76 9.93
N ARG A 95 5.54 13.33 10.67
CA ARG A 95 5.77 11.90 10.98
C ARG A 95 4.64 11.31 11.82
N ALA A 96 4.25 11.97 12.90
CA ALA A 96 3.15 11.52 13.77
C ALA A 96 1.82 11.38 12.99
N SER A 97 1.49 12.39 12.17
CA SER A 97 0.28 12.37 11.33
C SER A 97 0.31 11.23 10.30
N GLY A 98 1.49 10.95 9.72
CA GLY A 98 1.68 9.82 8.81
C GLY A 98 1.45 8.47 9.50
N ILE A 99 1.99 8.28 10.71
CA ILE A 99 1.81 7.06 11.50
C ILE A 99 0.32 6.82 11.78
N VAL A 100 -0.41 7.83 12.26
CA VAL A 100 -1.85 7.71 12.53
C VAL A 100 -2.63 7.34 11.27
N TYR A 101 -2.30 7.94 10.12
CA TYR A 101 -2.97 7.61 8.87
C TYR A 101 -2.71 6.16 8.44
N ILE A 102 -1.47 5.68 8.58
CA ILE A 102 -1.12 4.28 8.31
C ILE A 102 -1.90 3.33 9.22
N LEU A 103 -2.03 3.64 10.52
CA LEU A 103 -2.81 2.83 11.45
C LEU A 103 -4.28 2.77 11.04
N VAL A 104 -4.87 3.91 10.68
CA VAL A 104 -6.26 4.00 10.22
C VAL A 104 -6.48 3.21 8.94
N GLU A 105 -5.63 3.37 7.93
CA GLU A 105 -5.78 2.67 6.65
C GLU A 105 -5.54 1.16 6.82
N THR A 106 -4.55 0.76 7.62
CA THR A 106 -4.32 -0.67 7.91
C THR A 106 -5.50 -1.29 8.67
N ALA A 107 -6.10 -0.59 9.63
CA ALA A 107 -7.29 -1.05 10.34
C ALA A 107 -8.50 -1.22 9.41
N LYS A 108 -8.72 -0.27 8.48
CA LYS A 108 -9.77 -0.37 7.45
C LYS A 108 -9.55 -1.58 6.52
N LEU A 109 -8.31 -1.80 6.08
CA LEU A 109 -7.95 -2.93 5.23
C LEU A 109 -8.18 -4.28 5.92
N ASN A 110 -8.10 -4.32 7.25
CA ASN A 110 -8.38 -5.51 8.08
C ASN A 110 -9.83 -5.57 8.59
N HIS A 111 -10.73 -4.71 8.08
CA HIS A 111 -12.15 -4.69 8.44
C HIS A 111 -12.42 -4.47 9.94
N LEU A 112 -11.60 -3.66 10.60
CA LEU A 112 -11.77 -3.29 12.01
C LEU A 112 -12.59 -2.01 12.17
N ASP A 113 -13.21 -1.85 13.33
CA ASP A 113 -13.71 -0.54 13.76
C ASP A 113 -12.52 0.34 14.12
N VAL A 114 -12.24 1.32 13.27
CA VAL A 114 -11.07 2.20 13.40
C VAL A 114 -11.06 2.90 14.76
N PHE A 115 -12.22 3.35 15.25
CA PHE A 115 -12.28 4.04 16.52
C PHE A 115 -11.98 3.09 17.69
N GLY A 116 -12.69 1.97 17.78
CA GLY A 116 -12.46 0.95 18.81
C GLY A 116 -11.03 0.43 18.82
N TYR A 117 -10.46 0.17 17.64
CA TYR A 117 -9.06 -0.28 17.50
C TYR A 117 -8.06 0.76 18.00
N LEU A 118 -8.22 2.05 17.64
CA LEU A 118 -7.32 3.09 18.10
C LEU A 118 -7.41 3.32 19.61
N CYS A 119 -8.61 3.29 20.20
CA CYS A 119 -8.78 3.37 21.65
C CYS A 119 -8.06 2.22 22.35
N TYR A 120 -8.32 0.98 21.92
CA TYR A 120 -7.66 -0.19 22.48
C TYR A 120 -6.14 -0.11 22.41
N LEU A 121 -5.60 0.30 21.26
CA LEU A 121 -4.17 0.42 21.04
C LEU A 121 -3.55 1.51 21.93
N LEU A 122 -4.18 2.68 22.05
CA LEU A 122 -3.68 3.78 22.89
C LEU A 122 -3.80 3.50 24.39
N GLU A 123 -4.78 2.71 24.80
CA GLU A 123 -4.95 2.28 26.20
C GLU A 123 -3.97 1.17 26.58
N SER A 124 -3.68 0.24 25.66
CA SER A 124 -2.90 -0.96 25.99
C SER A 124 -1.39 -0.83 25.75
N LEU A 125 -0.96 0.02 24.80
CA LEU A 125 0.46 0.18 24.47
C LEU A 125 1.33 0.79 25.59
N PRO A 126 0.86 1.75 26.41
CA PRO A 126 1.69 2.34 27.47
C PRO A 126 2.18 1.32 28.49
N ASP A 127 1.37 0.31 28.77
CA ASP A 127 1.67 -0.75 29.73
C ASP A 127 2.49 -1.89 29.11
N LEU A 128 2.77 -1.83 27.81
CA LEU A 128 3.46 -2.90 27.08
C LEU A 128 4.98 -2.76 27.15
N ASP A 129 5.64 -3.74 27.76
CA ASP A 129 7.10 -3.84 27.78
C ASP A 129 7.68 -4.38 26.46
N HIS A 130 7.43 -3.64 25.37
CA HIS A 130 7.92 -3.94 24.03
C HIS A 130 9.45 -3.84 23.89
N ARG A 131 10.15 -3.29 24.89
CA ARG A 131 11.62 -3.15 24.87
C ARG A 131 12.30 -4.45 25.27
N ASN A 132 11.78 -5.13 26.28
CA ASN A 132 12.30 -6.43 26.71
C ASN A 132 11.63 -7.59 25.96
N HIS A 133 10.42 -7.37 25.42
CA HIS A 133 9.62 -8.38 24.73
C HIS A 133 9.12 -7.89 23.36
N PRO A 134 9.97 -7.94 22.31
CA PRO A 134 9.63 -7.46 20.97
C PRO A 134 8.54 -8.28 20.27
N GLU A 135 8.16 -9.44 20.81
CA GLU A 135 7.07 -10.30 20.33
C GLU A 135 5.68 -9.79 20.71
N LEU A 136 5.57 -9.02 21.79
CA LEU A 136 4.27 -8.59 22.32
C LEU A 136 3.44 -7.71 21.38
N PRO A 137 4.03 -6.77 20.60
CA PRO A 137 3.27 -5.94 19.68
C PRO A 137 2.48 -6.72 18.63
N GLU A 138 2.89 -7.95 18.27
CA GLU A 138 2.21 -8.77 17.25
C GLU A 138 0.74 -9.02 17.60
N ALA A 139 0.44 -9.23 18.89
CA ALA A 139 -0.93 -9.45 19.37
C ALA A 139 -1.85 -8.22 19.19
N TYR A 140 -1.28 -7.03 19.06
CA TYR A 140 -1.98 -5.76 18.89
C TYR A 140 -2.13 -5.34 17.43
N LEU A 141 -1.52 -6.07 16.48
CA LEU A 141 -1.56 -5.69 15.07
C LEU A 141 -2.96 -5.93 14.47
N PRO A 142 -3.34 -5.19 13.41
CA PRO A 142 -4.70 -5.24 12.86
C PRO A 142 -5.16 -6.62 12.35
N TRP A 143 -4.21 -7.50 12.00
CA TRP A 143 -4.48 -8.87 11.54
C TRP A 143 -4.48 -9.90 12.67
N SER A 144 -4.24 -9.48 13.91
CA SER A 144 -4.21 -10.37 15.06
C SER A 144 -5.61 -10.94 15.35
N GLU A 145 -5.68 -12.26 15.56
CA GLU A 145 -6.91 -12.94 15.96
C GLU A 145 -7.30 -12.63 17.41
N THR A 146 -6.34 -12.24 18.26
CA THR A 146 -6.55 -11.99 19.69
C THR A 146 -7.17 -10.63 20.01
N LEU A 147 -7.48 -9.82 18.97
CA LEU A 147 -8.06 -8.50 19.16
C LEU A 147 -9.45 -8.58 19.83
N PRO A 148 -9.74 -7.69 20.80
CA PRO A 148 -11.04 -7.65 21.46
C PRO A 148 -12.21 -7.44 20.48
N GLU A 149 -13.39 -7.91 20.87
CA GLU A 149 -14.63 -7.72 20.10
C GLU A 149 -15.00 -6.24 19.92
N SER A 150 -14.56 -5.38 20.84
CA SER A 150 -14.72 -3.91 20.73
C SER A 150 -14.02 -3.32 19.51
N CYS A 151 -12.96 -3.96 19.01
CA CYS A 151 -12.21 -3.54 17.82
C CYS A 151 -12.84 -4.06 16.51
N ARG A 152 -13.77 -5.00 16.59
CA ARG A 152 -14.39 -5.62 15.41
C ARG A 152 -15.57 -4.78 14.94
N LEU A 153 -15.74 -4.71 13.61
CA LEU A 153 -16.92 -4.11 13.03
C LEU A 153 -18.16 -4.88 13.46
N ARG A 154 -18.98 -4.19 14.24
CA ARG A 154 -20.28 -4.65 14.66
C ARG A 154 -21.26 -4.61 13.47
N ASP A 155 -21.88 -5.74 13.12
CA ASP A 155 -22.73 -5.94 11.92
C ASP A 155 -23.98 -5.05 11.79
N HIS A 156 -24.19 -4.08 12.68
CA HIS A 156 -25.42 -3.26 12.74
C HIS A 156 -25.39 -2.00 11.85
N ARG A 157 -24.40 -1.83 10.96
CA ARG A 157 -24.34 -0.69 10.02
C ARG A 157 -24.21 -1.11 8.57
N THR A 158 -24.98 -2.09 8.12
CA THR A 158 -25.21 -2.30 6.68
C THR A 158 -26.06 -1.21 6.01
N ASN A 159 -26.53 -0.18 6.75
CA ASN A 159 -27.40 0.85 6.16
C ASN A 159 -27.17 2.29 6.62
N LYS A 160 -25.91 2.73 6.69
CA LYS A 160 -25.61 4.15 6.45
C LYS A 160 -24.43 4.23 5.50
N LYS A 161 -24.68 4.80 4.33
CA LYS A 161 -23.65 5.42 3.49
C LYS A 161 -22.77 6.31 4.37
N CYS A 162 -21.72 5.77 4.96
CA CYS A 162 -20.66 6.60 5.52
C CYS A 162 -19.93 7.17 4.31
N MET A 163 -20.32 8.41 3.98
CA MET A 163 -19.71 9.26 2.97
C MET A 163 -18.19 9.25 3.13
N PHE A 164 -17.52 8.49 2.27
CA PHE A 164 -16.22 8.87 1.75
C PHE A 164 -16.31 8.71 0.24
N ARG A 165 -16.71 9.81 -0.41
CA ARG A 165 -16.65 10.01 -1.84
C ARG A 165 -15.45 10.89 -2.14
#